data_AF-A0A239RBI6-F1
#
_entry.id   AF-A0A239RBI6-F1
#
_cell.length_a   1.000
_cell.length_b   1.000
_cell.length_c   1.000
_cell.angle_alpha   90.00
_cell.angle_beta   90.00
_cell.angle_gamma   90.00
#
_symmetry.space_group_name_H-M   'P 1'
#
loop_
_entity.id
_entity.type
_entity.pdbx_description
1 polymer ?
#
loop_
_entity_poly.entity_id
_entity_poly.type
_entity_poly.pdbx_seq_one_letter_code
_entity_poly.pdbx_strand_id
1 'polypeptide(L)'
;MAYIVNNIKWDRIWISFYIDNISPDSNEGYPTFYIKDLSSEYYAKLRHSEDNPSEYKLNITNPGNCRMLPAGVYSVLSSENEPVTYSNTINVKRYNRQFIYFHSERAYRVQFSARNGLRIKTSDTKLKNLGLKKCIISGLRRSRHNLAKAILRLIYNIFYLMYHRKDSSDIHSIKNPRILLMSDQSEAISPNMAALKVRLTEEGYAPEEALRAVTTKHYSLLHWIKTLKKIAEADYIFLDDHSQTTDWLTIKNTIITQLWHAGAGFKSTGYSRFGMPASPAPWSGHRQYTYGIAGSKKIRHFFSEVWGINDSQVLPTGMPRLDEYLDDDHKRNAMERILLHNPILCKQSRIILFAPTYRGENKKHAYYPYDMLDFDKLYKLCQDTDSVIIFKMHPFISEPVPIPEEYKDRLTDMSDYPNINDLFYITDLLITDYSSNIYEFSLMKKPMLFFAYDIKDYMKERGFHRDYRTNVPGKIVESFDDMVNAIYSEDFEYDKVAEYIENNFDYVDTHACDRIIEWIIRGNLPY
;
A
#
# COMPACT_ATOMS: atom_id res chain seq x y z
N MET A 1 -16.09 -15.01 36.43
CA MET A 1 -17.37 -14.73 35.73
C MET A 1 -17.20 -15.17 34.29
N ALA A 2 -18.21 -15.79 33.66
CA ALA A 2 -18.04 -16.27 32.29
C ALA A 2 -17.95 -15.11 31.28
N TYR A 3 -16.92 -15.13 30.43
CA TYR A 3 -16.84 -14.23 29.28
C TYR A 3 -17.79 -14.70 28.17
N ILE A 4 -18.62 -13.79 27.67
CA ILE A 4 -19.67 -14.07 26.69
C ILE A 4 -19.49 -13.16 25.48
N VAL A 5 -19.36 -13.74 24.28
CA VAL A 5 -19.45 -12.98 23.03
C VAL A 5 -20.91 -12.66 22.74
N ASN A 6 -21.26 -11.36 22.74
CA ASN A 6 -22.60 -10.88 22.45
C ASN A 6 -22.80 -10.56 20.95
N ASN A 7 -21.71 -10.34 20.21
CA ASN A 7 -21.74 -10.01 18.79
C ASN A 7 -20.40 -10.32 18.13
N ILE A 8 -20.47 -10.64 16.83
CA ILE A 8 -19.30 -10.81 15.96
C ILE A 8 -19.49 -9.87 14.77
N LYS A 9 -18.46 -9.14 14.37
CA LYS A 9 -18.48 -8.34 13.13
C LYS A 9 -17.29 -8.68 12.26
N TRP A 10 -17.50 -8.56 10.96
CA TRP A 10 -16.44 -8.59 9.98
C TRP A 10 -16.19 -7.19 9.46
N ASP A 11 -14.93 -6.80 9.42
CA ASP A 11 -14.45 -5.71 8.57
C ASP A 11 -13.36 -6.25 7.67
N ARG A 12 -13.68 -6.47 6.40
CA ARG A 12 -12.79 -7.07 5.39
C ARG A 12 -12.14 -8.38 5.88
N ILE A 13 -10.91 -8.31 6.40
CA ILE A 13 -10.10 -9.43 6.91
C ILE A 13 -10.03 -9.50 8.45
N TRP A 14 -10.63 -8.54 9.13
CA TRP A 14 -10.72 -8.46 10.57
C TRP A 14 -12.02 -9.09 11.07
N ILE A 15 -11.90 -9.82 12.17
CA ILE A 15 -13.03 -10.31 12.97
C ILE A 15 -13.02 -9.55 14.29
N SER A 16 -14.07 -8.80 14.58
CA SER A 16 -14.30 -8.18 15.89
C SER A 16 -15.21 -9.09 16.72
N PHE A 17 -14.78 -9.40 17.93
CA PHE A 17 -15.56 -10.06 18.98
C PHE A 17 -15.92 -9.02 20.03
N TYR A 18 -17.21 -8.86 20.30
CA TYR A 18 -17.70 -7.99 21.37
C TYR A 18 -18.00 -8.87 22.58
N ILE A 19 -17.19 -8.71 23.63
CA ILE A 19 -17.19 -9.56 24.82
C ILE A 19 -17.77 -8.77 26.00
N ASP A 20 -18.72 -9.37 26.72
CA ASP A 20 -19.32 -8.82 27.93
C ASP A 20 -18.44 -9.05 29.17
N ASN A 21 -18.77 -8.35 30.27
CA ASN A 21 -18.06 -8.42 31.55
C ASN A 21 -16.59 -8.01 31.46
N ILE A 22 -16.29 -7.04 30.59
CA ILE A 22 -14.96 -6.48 30.45
C ILE A 22 -14.82 -5.29 31.41
N SER A 23 -14.15 -5.55 32.52
CA SER A 23 -13.69 -4.53 33.47
C SER A 23 -12.16 -4.58 33.52
N PRO A 24 -11.48 -3.42 33.50
CA PRO A 24 -10.02 -3.40 33.66
C PRO A 24 -9.66 -3.97 35.04
N ASP A 25 -8.71 -4.90 35.07
CA ASP A 25 -8.07 -5.32 36.30
C ASP A 25 -7.23 -4.15 36.82
N SER A 26 -7.43 -3.80 38.09
CA SER A 26 -6.73 -2.71 38.78
C SER A 26 -5.21 -2.77 38.67
N ASN A 27 -4.62 -3.95 38.44
CA ASN A 27 -3.17 -4.13 38.33
C ASN A 27 -2.67 -4.42 36.90
N GLU A 28 -3.49 -4.96 35.99
CA GLU A 28 -3.03 -5.45 34.68
C GLU A 28 -3.79 -4.86 33.46
N GLY A 29 -4.80 -4.02 33.68
CA GLY A 29 -5.60 -3.45 32.60
C GLY A 29 -6.66 -4.43 32.07
N TYR A 30 -7.06 -4.28 30.79
CA TYR A 30 -8.13 -5.11 30.23
C TYR A 30 -7.73 -6.60 30.09
N PRO A 31 -8.68 -7.54 30.27
CA PRO A 31 -8.43 -8.97 30.07
C PRO A 31 -7.82 -9.25 28.69
N THR A 32 -6.88 -10.19 28.62
CA THR A 32 -6.32 -10.65 27.34
C THR A 32 -7.02 -11.93 26.88
N PHE A 33 -7.29 -12.01 25.58
CA PHE A 33 -7.85 -13.20 24.94
C PHE A 33 -6.95 -13.70 23.81
N TYR A 34 -7.05 -14.98 23.53
CA TYR A 34 -6.32 -15.64 22.43
C TYR A 34 -7.21 -16.65 21.73
N ILE A 35 -6.83 -16.98 20.50
CA ILE A 35 -7.27 -18.20 19.83
C ILE A 35 -6.21 -19.28 20.02
N LYS A 36 -6.63 -20.52 20.29
CA LYS A 36 -5.73 -21.68 20.42
C LYS A 36 -6.25 -22.85 19.60
N ASP A 37 -5.39 -23.41 18.76
CA ASP A 37 -5.74 -24.58 17.96
C ASP A 37 -5.91 -25.82 18.85
N LEU A 38 -6.89 -26.65 18.52
CA LEU A 38 -7.15 -27.90 19.24
C LEU A 38 -6.19 -29.02 18.84
N SER A 39 -5.58 -28.93 17.64
CA SER A 39 -4.70 -29.97 17.08
C SER A 39 -3.21 -29.65 17.14
N SER A 40 -2.83 -28.43 17.52
CA SER A 40 -1.44 -27.98 17.55
C SER A 40 -1.21 -26.99 18.69
N GLU A 41 0.04 -26.64 18.96
CA GLU A 41 0.37 -25.57 19.92
C GLU A 41 0.24 -24.16 19.33
N TYR A 42 -0.39 -24.01 18.17
CA TYR A 42 -0.61 -22.69 17.61
C TYR A 42 -1.59 -21.89 18.48
N TYR A 43 -1.19 -20.68 18.84
CA TYR A 43 -2.06 -19.67 19.42
C TYR A 43 -1.78 -18.29 18.85
N ALA A 44 -2.76 -17.40 18.93
CA ALA A 44 -2.60 -16.00 18.56
C ALA A 44 -3.43 -15.08 19.47
N LYS A 45 -2.83 -14.00 19.94
CA LYS A 45 -3.47 -13.00 20.81
C LYS A 45 -4.47 -12.16 20.01
N LEU A 46 -5.64 -11.90 20.59
CA LEU A 46 -6.60 -10.95 20.06
C LEU A 46 -6.15 -9.52 20.40
N ARG A 47 -6.27 -8.60 19.45
CA ARG A 47 -5.94 -7.18 19.64
C ARG A 47 -7.11 -6.48 20.31
N HIS A 48 -6.91 -5.92 21.50
CA HIS A 48 -7.90 -5.09 22.17
C HIS A 48 -8.06 -3.75 21.44
N SER A 49 -9.28 -3.23 21.37
CA SER A 49 -9.60 -1.97 20.71
C SER A 49 -9.41 -0.80 21.67
N GLU A 50 -8.73 0.27 21.22
CA GLU A 50 -8.55 1.48 22.03
C GLU A 50 -9.86 2.28 22.16
N ASP A 51 -10.73 2.22 21.16
CA ASP A 51 -11.99 2.99 21.11
C ASP A 51 -13.17 2.30 21.82
N ASN A 52 -13.08 0.99 22.03
CA ASN A 52 -14.18 0.20 22.59
C ASN A 52 -13.66 -0.89 23.55
N PRO A 53 -13.87 -0.72 24.86
CA PRO A 53 -13.43 -1.66 25.89
C PRO A 53 -13.84 -3.12 25.67
N SER A 54 -15.01 -3.36 25.07
CA SER A 54 -15.55 -4.71 24.85
C SER A 54 -15.06 -5.36 23.55
N GLU A 55 -14.34 -4.63 22.69
CA GLU A 55 -13.99 -5.11 21.36
C GLU A 55 -12.58 -5.71 21.28
N TYR A 56 -12.52 -6.96 20.80
CA TYR A 56 -11.28 -7.69 20.54
C TYR A 56 -11.22 -8.16 19.09
N LYS A 57 -10.10 -7.90 18.42
CA LYS A 57 -9.94 -8.04 16.97
C LYS A 57 -8.95 -9.13 16.59
N LEU A 58 -9.25 -9.86 15.53
CA LEU A 58 -8.39 -10.86 14.89
C LEU A 58 -8.23 -10.56 13.40
N ASN A 59 -7.00 -10.34 12.94
CA ASN A 59 -6.70 -10.28 11.51
C ASN A 59 -6.37 -11.68 10.98
N ILE A 60 -7.22 -12.23 10.11
CA ILE A 60 -7.03 -13.60 9.60
C ILE A 60 -5.83 -13.75 8.67
N THR A 61 -5.34 -12.64 8.10
CA THR A 61 -4.20 -12.64 7.18
C THR A 61 -2.86 -12.43 7.88
N ASN A 62 -2.89 -11.86 9.09
CA ASN A 62 -1.76 -11.75 9.99
C ASN A 62 -2.24 -11.64 11.45
N PRO A 63 -2.36 -12.75 12.19
CA PRO A 63 -2.77 -12.75 13.59
C PRO A 63 -1.61 -12.43 14.55
N GLY A 64 -0.52 -11.83 14.06
CA GLY A 64 0.63 -11.35 14.85
C GLY A 64 1.96 -12.05 14.56
N ASN A 65 1.98 -13.00 13.61
CA ASN A 65 3.18 -13.82 13.30
C ASN A 65 3.54 -13.83 11.81
N CYS A 66 3.07 -12.82 11.07
CA CYS A 66 3.34 -12.61 9.64
C CYS A 66 2.95 -13.80 8.76
N ARG A 67 1.87 -14.50 9.15
CA ARG A 67 1.32 -15.64 8.41
C ARG A 67 -0.20 -15.55 8.38
N MET A 68 -0.80 -16.15 7.35
CA MET A 68 -2.23 -16.43 7.37
C MET A 68 -2.56 -17.29 8.59
N LEU A 69 -3.70 -17.05 9.23
CA LEU A 69 -4.24 -17.96 10.24
C LEU A 69 -4.29 -19.39 9.64
N PRO A 70 -3.55 -20.38 10.19
CA PRO A 70 -3.45 -21.70 9.59
C PRO A 70 -4.82 -22.39 9.51
N ALA A 71 -4.93 -23.44 8.69
CA ALA A 71 -6.12 -24.29 8.68
C ALA A 71 -6.17 -25.10 9.98
N GLY A 72 -7.27 -25.00 10.73
CA GLY A 72 -7.38 -25.62 12.05
C GLY A 72 -8.74 -25.39 12.68
N VAL A 73 -8.87 -25.83 13.94
CA VAL A 73 -10.07 -25.58 14.75
C VAL A 73 -9.62 -24.93 16.04
N TYR A 74 -9.96 -23.66 16.18
CA TYR A 74 -9.54 -22.79 17.27
C TYR A 74 -10.65 -22.61 18.30
N SER A 75 -10.28 -22.56 19.57
CA SER A 75 -11.14 -22.07 20.66
C SER A 75 -10.71 -20.66 21.05
N VAL A 76 -11.67 -19.80 21.40
CA VAL A 76 -11.38 -18.48 21.99
C VAL A 76 -11.28 -18.64 23.50
N LEU A 77 -10.14 -18.25 24.09
CA LEU A 77 -9.82 -18.45 25.50
C LEU A 77 -9.36 -17.14 26.16
N SER A 78 -9.61 -16.99 27.47
CA SER A 78 -9.00 -15.94 28.31
C SER A 78 -7.54 -16.24 28.67
N SER A 79 -6.85 -15.28 29.31
CA SER A 79 -5.54 -15.44 29.99
C SER A 79 -5.47 -16.66 30.90
N GLU A 80 -6.57 -17.00 31.55
CA GLU A 80 -6.69 -18.13 32.49
C GLU A 80 -7.06 -19.45 31.79
N ASN A 81 -7.01 -19.51 30.45
CA ASN A 81 -7.48 -20.62 29.63
C ASN A 81 -8.99 -20.95 29.79
N GLU A 82 -9.80 -20.01 30.29
CA GLU A 82 -11.24 -20.20 30.35
C GLU A 82 -11.86 -20.03 28.96
N PRO A 83 -12.70 -20.97 28.48
CA PRO A 83 -13.37 -20.84 27.20
C PRO A 83 -14.33 -19.66 27.18
N VAL A 84 -14.17 -18.77 26.20
CA VAL A 84 -15.14 -17.71 25.95
C VAL A 84 -16.38 -18.35 25.31
N THR A 85 -17.52 -18.10 25.96
CA THR A 85 -18.83 -18.58 25.51
C THR A 85 -19.50 -17.53 24.61
N TYR A 86 -20.74 -17.76 24.20
CA TYR A 86 -21.46 -16.86 23.32
C TYR A 86 -22.90 -16.73 23.79
N SER A 87 -23.54 -15.61 23.48
CA SER A 87 -24.94 -15.41 23.83
C SER A 87 -25.85 -16.36 23.04
N ASN A 88 -26.81 -17.00 23.70
CA ASN A 88 -27.82 -17.85 23.04
C ASN A 88 -28.68 -17.06 22.03
N THR A 89 -28.66 -15.73 22.08
CA THR A 89 -29.38 -14.86 21.14
C THR A 89 -28.67 -14.71 19.80
N ILE A 90 -27.39 -15.08 19.67
CA ILE A 90 -26.65 -14.95 18.41
C ILE A 90 -26.52 -16.27 17.65
N ASN A 91 -26.88 -16.23 16.36
CA ASN A 91 -26.62 -17.35 15.44
C ASN A 91 -25.22 -17.22 14.82
N VAL A 92 -24.22 -17.82 15.47
CA VAL A 92 -22.82 -17.71 15.06
C VAL A 92 -22.56 -18.14 13.60
N LYS A 93 -23.37 -19.05 13.04
CA LYS A 93 -23.21 -19.51 11.64
C LYS A 93 -23.44 -18.41 10.62
N ARG A 94 -24.19 -17.35 10.96
CA ARG A 94 -24.42 -16.19 10.06
C ARG A 94 -23.13 -15.42 9.76
N TYR A 95 -22.12 -15.55 10.61
CA TYR A 95 -20.83 -14.88 10.45
C TYR A 95 -19.81 -15.72 9.67
N ASN A 96 -20.18 -16.91 9.17
CA ASN A 96 -19.29 -17.70 8.32
C ASN A 96 -18.92 -16.91 7.06
N ARG A 97 -17.64 -16.93 6.66
CA ARG A 97 -17.15 -16.22 5.48
C ARG A 97 -16.27 -17.10 4.61
N GLN A 98 -16.35 -16.86 3.30
CA GLN A 98 -15.49 -17.48 2.30
C GLN A 98 -14.78 -16.40 1.50
N PHE A 99 -13.46 -16.53 1.39
CA PHE A 99 -12.59 -15.65 0.61
C PHE A 99 -12.09 -16.43 -0.60
N ILE A 100 -12.49 -16.00 -1.79
CA ILE A 100 -12.09 -16.62 -3.05
C ILE A 100 -10.77 -15.99 -3.50
N TYR A 101 -9.81 -16.82 -3.91
CA TYR A 101 -8.50 -16.34 -4.37
C TYR A 101 -7.95 -17.24 -5.49
N PHE A 102 -6.83 -16.80 -6.08
CA PHE A 102 -6.13 -17.51 -7.16
C PHE A 102 -7.06 -17.80 -8.35
N HIS A 103 -7.47 -16.77 -9.09
CA HIS A 103 -8.33 -16.87 -10.29
C HIS A 103 -9.61 -17.70 -10.06
N SER A 104 -10.21 -17.58 -8.88
CA SER A 104 -11.42 -18.31 -8.49
C SER A 104 -11.27 -19.83 -8.43
N GLU A 105 -10.05 -20.34 -8.24
CA GLU A 105 -9.77 -21.77 -8.11
C GLU A 105 -9.74 -22.25 -6.67
N ARG A 106 -9.53 -21.36 -5.70
CA ARG A 106 -9.38 -21.70 -4.28
C ARG A 106 -10.22 -20.81 -3.39
N ALA A 107 -10.57 -21.34 -2.23
CA ALA A 107 -11.36 -20.67 -1.22
C ALA A 107 -10.79 -20.92 0.18
N TYR A 108 -10.43 -19.82 0.86
CA TYR A 108 -10.14 -19.80 2.28
C TYR A 108 -11.44 -19.55 3.05
N ARG A 109 -11.81 -20.44 3.96
CA ARG A 109 -13.09 -20.42 4.67
C ARG A 109 -12.85 -20.23 6.16
N VAL A 110 -13.67 -19.39 6.78
CA VAL A 110 -13.74 -19.19 8.22
C VAL A 110 -15.17 -19.50 8.67
N GLN A 111 -15.30 -20.49 9.55
CA GLN A 111 -16.60 -20.99 10.02
C GLN A 111 -16.66 -20.94 11.53
N PHE A 112 -17.75 -20.42 12.09
CA PHE A 112 -17.99 -20.36 13.52
C PHE A 112 -18.88 -21.52 13.95
N SER A 113 -18.57 -22.09 15.11
CA SER A 113 -19.39 -23.09 15.75
C SER A 113 -19.42 -22.90 17.26
N ALA A 114 -20.42 -23.51 17.87
CA ALA A 114 -20.90 -23.17 19.20
C ALA A 114 -20.84 -24.38 20.16
N ARG A 115 -20.09 -25.42 19.78
CA ARG A 115 -20.00 -26.70 20.50
C ARG A 115 -18.85 -26.62 21.50
N ASN A 116 -19.16 -26.57 22.79
CA ASN A 116 -18.19 -26.42 23.89
C ASN A 116 -17.39 -25.11 23.79
N GLY A 117 -18.09 -23.96 23.87
CA GLY A 117 -17.52 -22.63 23.69
C GLY A 117 -17.59 -22.11 22.25
N LEU A 118 -17.16 -20.87 22.03
CA LEU A 118 -17.01 -20.28 20.70
C LEU A 118 -15.78 -20.89 19.99
N ARG A 119 -16.03 -21.50 18.83
CA ARG A 119 -14.98 -22.12 18.01
C ARG A 119 -14.93 -21.51 16.61
N ILE A 120 -13.72 -21.41 16.08
CA ILE A 120 -13.42 -20.92 14.73
C ILE A 120 -12.73 -22.04 13.97
N LYS A 121 -13.33 -22.50 12.87
CA LYS A 121 -12.72 -23.45 11.95
C LYS A 121 -12.26 -22.72 10.69
N THR A 122 -10.98 -22.85 10.38
CA THR A 122 -10.40 -22.33 9.14
C THR A 122 -10.03 -23.48 8.21
N SER A 123 -10.16 -23.26 6.90
CA SER A 123 -9.75 -24.26 5.91
C SER A 123 -9.43 -23.62 4.57
N ASP A 124 -8.59 -24.28 3.78
CA ASP A 124 -8.23 -23.87 2.43
C ASP A 124 -8.58 -24.99 1.44
N THR A 125 -9.49 -24.70 0.51
CA THR A 125 -10.14 -25.71 -0.33
C THR A 125 -10.05 -25.35 -1.81
N LYS A 126 -9.87 -26.36 -2.68
CA LYS A 126 -10.01 -26.20 -4.13
C LYS A 126 -11.49 -26.15 -4.51
N LEU A 127 -11.84 -25.23 -5.39
CA LEU A 127 -13.19 -25.11 -5.96
C LEU A 127 -13.34 -26.10 -7.14
N LYS A 128 -14.52 -26.72 -7.28
CA LYS A 128 -14.72 -27.91 -8.12
C LYS A 128 -14.80 -27.67 -9.65
N ASN A 129 -14.76 -26.43 -10.14
CA ASN A 129 -15.16 -26.12 -11.52
C ASN A 129 -14.02 -25.62 -12.43
N LEU A 130 -12.96 -26.42 -12.63
CA LEU A 130 -12.04 -26.24 -13.76
C LEU A 130 -12.23 -27.41 -14.73
N GLY A 131 -12.77 -27.15 -15.92
CA GLY A 131 -12.99 -28.20 -16.93
C GLY A 131 -11.71 -28.98 -17.23
N LEU A 132 -11.82 -30.31 -17.41
CA LEU A 132 -10.69 -31.26 -17.50
C LEU A 132 -9.55 -30.81 -18.43
N LYS A 133 -9.88 -30.26 -19.62
CA LYS A 133 -8.89 -29.76 -20.59
C LYS A 133 -8.05 -28.59 -20.06
N LYS A 134 -8.68 -27.62 -19.37
CA LYS A 134 -7.95 -26.50 -18.73
C LYS A 134 -7.08 -27.01 -17.59
N CYS A 135 -7.53 -28.02 -16.85
CA CYS A 135 -6.77 -28.65 -15.76
C CYS A 135 -5.48 -29.35 -16.27
N ILE A 136 -5.56 -30.08 -17.38
CA ILE A 136 -4.39 -30.78 -17.96
C ILE A 136 -3.37 -29.79 -18.54
N ILE A 137 -3.81 -28.82 -19.35
CA ILE A 137 -2.92 -27.83 -19.98
C ILE A 137 -2.25 -26.94 -18.91
N SER A 138 -3.02 -26.49 -17.91
CA SER A 138 -2.47 -25.74 -16.78
C SER A 138 -1.50 -26.58 -15.95
N GLY A 139 -1.82 -27.87 -15.73
CA GLY A 139 -0.94 -28.82 -15.04
C GLY A 139 0.41 -29.03 -15.72
N LEU A 140 0.43 -29.23 -17.04
CA LEU A 140 1.66 -29.38 -17.83
C LEU A 140 2.52 -28.10 -17.83
N ARG A 141 1.89 -26.93 -18.05
CA ARG A 141 2.59 -25.63 -17.98
C ARG A 141 3.17 -25.38 -16.59
N ARG A 142 2.39 -25.70 -15.55
CA ARG A 142 2.78 -25.57 -14.14
C ARG A 142 3.94 -26.50 -13.79
N SER A 143 3.95 -27.73 -14.30
CA SER A 143 5.07 -28.67 -14.11
C SER A 143 6.38 -28.12 -14.67
N ARG A 144 6.39 -27.61 -15.91
CA ARG A 144 7.58 -26.98 -16.51
C ARG A 144 8.06 -25.75 -15.74
N HIS A 145 7.13 -24.86 -15.35
CA HIS A 145 7.48 -23.66 -14.57
C HIS A 145 8.00 -24.02 -13.17
N ASN A 146 7.43 -25.06 -12.54
CA ASN A 146 7.89 -25.55 -11.25
C ASN A 146 9.30 -26.15 -11.34
N LEU A 147 9.61 -26.90 -12.41
CA LEU A 147 10.94 -27.45 -12.65
C LEU A 147 11.97 -26.33 -12.86
N ALA A 148 11.68 -25.34 -13.71
CA ALA A 148 12.55 -24.20 -13.90
C ALA A 148 12.82 -23.45 -12.59
N LYS A 149 11.76 -23.17 -11.80
CA LYS A 149 11.89 -22.57 -10.47
C LYS A 149 12.67 -23.44 -9.48
N ALA A 150 12.55 -24.78 -9.55
CA ALA A 150 13.34 -25.68 -8.72
C ALA A 150 14.84 -25.60 -9.06
N ILE A 151 15.20 -25.54 -10.35
CA ILE A 151 16.58 -25.32 -10.80
C ILE A 151 17.10 -23.97 -10.32
N LEU A 152 16.32 -22.90 -10.46
CA LEU A 152 16.68 -21.57 -9.97
C LEU A 152 16.88 -21.55 -8.44
N ARG A 153 16.03 -22.24 -7.67
CA ARG A 153 16.22 -22.40 -6.22
C ARG A 153 17.50 -23.15 -5.88
N LEU A 154 17.85 -24.18 -6.64
CA LEU A 154 19.10 -24.90 -6.46
C LEU A 154 20.29 -23.96 -6.69
N ILE A 155 20.26 -23.18 -7.77
CA ILE A 155 21.29 -22.17 -8.08
C ILE A 155 21.41 -21.13 -6.96
N TYR A 156 20.27 -20.59 -6.49
CA TYR A 156 20.25 -19.69 -5.35
C TYR A 156 20.86 -20.32 -4.10
N ASN A 157 20.48 -21.55 -3.76
CA ASN A 157 21.01 -22.24 -2.58
C ASN A 157 22.52 -22.48 -2.69
N ILE A 158 23.04 -22.79 -3.89
CA ILE A 158 24.48 -22.91 -4.13
C ILE A 158 25.17 -21.56 -3.88
N PHE A 159 24.69 -20.47 -4.49
CA PHE A 159 25.26 -19.15 -4.24
C PHE A 159 25.15 -18.72 -2.78
N TYR A 160 24.03 -19.00 -2.13
CA TYR A 160 23.85 -18.70 -0.72
C TYR A 160 24.90 -19.43 0.12
N LEU A 161 25.13 -20.72 -0.11
CA LEU A 161 26.18 -21.47 0.60
C LEU A 161 27.60 -20.95 0.31
N MET A 162 27.84 -20.40 -0.88
CA MET A 162 29.13 -19.84 -1.28
C MET A 162 29.39 -18.46 -0.69
N TYR A 163 28.37 -17.60 -0.61
CA TYR A 163 28.55 -16.16 -0.36
C TYR A 163 27.88 -15.65 0.91
N HIS A 164 27.02 -16.42 1.57
CA HIS A 164 26.45 -16.01 2.86
C HIS A 164 27.53 -15.94 3.94
N ARG A 165 27.47 -14.92 4.79
CA ARG A 165 28.43 -14.71 5.89
C ARG A 165 28.19 -15.72 7.01
N LYS A 166 29.11 -16.66 7.22
CA LYS A 166 28.93 -17.73 8.22
C LYS A 166 28.94 -17.24 9.68
N ASP A 167 29.55 -16.08 9.96
CA ASP A 167 29.88 -15.64 11.33
C ASP A 167 29.21 -14.32 11.79
N SER A 168 28.22 -13.77 11.09
CA SER A 168 27.47 -12.59 11.60
C SER A 168 26.19 -13.04 12.28
N SER A 169 26.24 -13.29 13.60
CA SER A 169 25.04 -13.53 14.41
C SER A 169 24.08 -12.32 14.41
N ASP A 170 24.64 -11.12 14.24
CA ASP A 170 23.91 -9.87 14.08
C ASP A 170 24.27 -9.19 12.75
N ILE A 171 23.28 -9.07 11.87
CA ILE A 171 23.43 -8.47 10.54
C ILE A 171 23.70 -6.96 10.60
N HIS A 172 23.33 -6.28 11.69
CA HIS A 172 23.57 -4.84 11.89
C HIS A 172 25.03 -4.55 12.26
N SER A 173 25.76 -5.54 12.77
CA SER A 173 27.18 -5.41 13.10
C SER A 173 28.13 -5.47 11.89
N ILE A 174 27.61 -5.73 10.69
CA ILE A 174 28.43 -5.86 9.48
C ILE A 174 28.96 -4.48 9.05
N LYS A 175 30.27 -4.28 9.14
CA LYS A 175 30.94 -3.01 8.79
C LYS A 175 30.69 -2.56 7.34
N ASN A 176 30.75 -3.49 6.39
CA ASN A 176 30.55 -3.23 4.95
C ASN A 176 29.44 -4.14 4.42
N PRO A 177 28.17 -3.81 4.67
CA PRO A 177 27.05 -4.64 4.26
C PRO A 177 26.86 -4.58 2.75
N ARG A 178 26.46 -5.70 2.16
CA ARG A 178 26.08 -5.80 0.75
C ARG A 178 24.63 -5.39 0.59
N ILE A 179 24.40 -4.24 -0.04
CA ILE A 179 23.07 -3.64 -0.19
C ILE A 179 22.60 -3.82 -1.63
N LEU A 180 21.40 -4.34 -1.81
CA LEU A 180 20.78 -4.53 -3.12
C LEU A 180 19.48 -3.72 -3.23
N LEU A 181 19.41 -2.86 -4.24
CA LEU A 181 18.19 -2.20 -4.69
C LEU A 181 17.56 -3.04 -5.80
N MET A 182 16.38 -3.61 -5.55
CA MET A 182 15.77 -4.59 -6.45
C MET A 182 14.33 -4.24 -6.82
N SER A 183 14.03 -4.26 -8.13
CA SER A 183 12.67 -4.17 -8.66
C SER A 183 12.37 -5.33 -9.60
N ASP A 184 11.16 -5.89 -9.50
CA ASP A 184 10.58 -6.84 -10.46
C ASP A 184 9.48 -6.22 -11.33
N GLN A 185 9.18 -4.94 -11.13
CA GLN A 185 8.11 -4.22 -11.86
C GLN A 185 8.67 -3.28 -12.94
N SER A 186 9.90 -2.77 -12.75
CA SER A 186 10.49 -1.76 -13.62
C SER A 186 11.97 -2.04 -13.90
N GLU A 187 12.42 -1.69 -15.10
CA GLU A 187 13.85 -1.63 -15.44
C GLU A 187 14.49 -0.28 -15.09
N ALA A 188 13.66 0.73 -14.77
CA ALA A 188 14.10 2.02 -14.26
C ALA A 188 14.00 2.05 -12.74
N ILE A 189 14.95 2.76 -12.10
CA ILE A 189 14.96 2.94 -10.64
C ILE A 189 13.79 3.83 -10.22
N SER A 190 13.08 3.44 -9.16
CA SER A 190 11.99 4.24 -8.61
C SER A 190 12.51 5.46 -7.83
N PRO A 191 11.71 6.53 -7.66
CA PRO A 191 12.14 7.73 -6.94
C PRO A 191 12.63 7.46 -5.51
N ASN A 192 11.93 6.61 -4.75
CA ASN A 192 12.35 6.28 -3.38
C ASN A 192 13.68 5.52 -3.35
N MET A 193 13.92 4.60 -4.29
CA MET A 193 15.20 3.91 -4.41
C MET A 193 16.32 4.83 -4.88
N ALA A 194 16.03 5.74 -5.81
CA ALA A 194 17.01 6.69 -6.34
C ALA A 194 17.53 7.60 -5.23
N ALA A 195 16.63 8.21 -4.44
CA ALA A 195 16.99 9.03 -3.29
C ALA A 195 17.84 8.25 -2.27
N LEU A 196 17.40 7.03 -1.91
CA LEU A 196 18.14 6.19 -0.97
C LEU A 196 19.53 5.80 -1.52
N LYS A 197 19.64 5.51 -2.82
CA LYS A 197 20.92 5.15 -3.46
C LYS A 197 21.94 6.27 -3.35
N VAL A 198 21.52 7.51 -3.62
CA VAL A 198 22.37 8.70 -3.52
C VAL A 198 22.86 8.83 -2.08
N ARG A 199 21.94 8.85 -1.11
CA ARG A 199 22.31 8.99 0.31
C ARG A 199 23.20 7.86 0.83
N LEU A 200 22.94 6.62 0.43
CA LEU A 200 23.80 5.48 0.78
C LEU A 200 25.24 5.65 0.26
N THR A 201 25.38 6.19 -0.95
CA THR A 201 26.70 6.41 -1.56
C THR A 201 27.46 7.52 -0.85
N GLU A 202 26.77 8.59 -0.44
CA GLU A 202 27.34 9.66 0.39
C GLU A 202 27.82 9.17 1.75
N GLU A 203 27.09 8.23 2.37
CA GLU A 203 27.48 7.56 3.62
C GLU A 203 28.57 6.48 3.43
N GLY A 204 29.12 6.34 2.21
CA GLY A 204 30.23 5.43 1.90
C GLY A 204 29.84 3.97 1.63
N TYR A 205 28.54 3.67 1.48
CA TYR A 205 28.08 2.36 1.03
C TYR A 205 28.16 2.22 -0.49
N ALA A 206 28.20 0.98 -0.98
CA ALA A 206 28.21 0.66 -2.41
C ALA A 206 26.98 -0.17 -2.79
N PRO A 207 25.78 0.45 -2.95
CA PRO A 207 24.57 -0.27 -3.30
C PRO A 207 24.64 -0.82 -4.73
N GLU A 208 24.29 -2.10 -4.89
CA GLU A 208 24.09 -2.73 -6.19
C GLU A 208 22.63 -2.67 -6.64
N GLU A 209 22.40 -2.80 -7.94
CA GLU A 209 21.07 -2.81 -8.54
C GLU A 209 20.73 -4.15 -9.21
N ALA A 210 19.45 -4.51 -9.14
CA ALA A 210 18.83 -5.57 -9.94
C ALA A 210 17.41 -5.15 -10.35
N LEU A 211 17.32 -4.31 -11.39
CA LEU A 211 16.07 -3.74 -11.90
C LEU A 211 15.59 -4.53 -13.13
N ARG A 212 14.34 -4.98 -13.10
CA ARG A 212 13.71 -5.78 -14.18
C ARG A 212 12.19 -5.67 -14.12
N ALA A 213 11.53 -5.80 -15.27
CA ALA A 213 10.08 -5.78 -15.40
C ALA A 213 9.53 -7.21 -15.65
N VAL A 214 9.68 -8.11 -14.67
CA VAL A 214 9.34 -9.55 -14.78
C VAL A 214 7.85 -9.76 -15.10
N THR A 215 7.01 -8.80 -14.73
CA THR A 215 5.56 -8.84 -14.99
C THR A 215 5.20 -8.68 -16.46
N THR A 216 6.04 -7.99 -17.23
CA THR A 216 5.77 -7.64 -18.64
C THR A 216 6.81 -8.15 -19.63
N LYS A 217 8.02 -8.52 -19.16
CA LYS A 217 9.14 -8.95 -19.98
C LYS A 217 9.69 -10.31 -19.54
N HIS A 218 10.27 -11.04 -20.51
CA HIS A 218 10.98 -12.29 -20.26
C HIS A 218 12.48 -12.07 -20.21
N TYR A 219 13.16 -12.71 -19.26
CA TYR A 219 14.61 -12.63 -19.05
C TYR A 219 15.27 -13.98 -19.27
N SER A 220 16.51 -13.96 -19.78
CA SER A 220 17.30 -15.17 -20.04
C SER A 220 17.72 -15.88 -18.75
N LEU A 221 18.08 -17.17 -18.85
CA LEU A 221 18.60 -17.94 -17.71
C LEU A 221 19.86 -17.29 -17.12
N LEU A 222 20.75 -16.76 -17.96
CA LEU A 222 21.96 -16.06 -17.51
C LEU A 222 21.63 -14.80 -16.69
N HIS A 223 20.60 -14.04 -17.08
CA HIS A 223 20.13 -12.90 -16.31
C HIS A 223 19.60 -13.33 -14.94
N TRP A 224 18.81 -14.41 -14.89
CA TRP A 224 18.36 -15.00 -13.62
C TRP A 224 19.50 -15.48 -12.74
N ILE A 225 20.52 -16.15 -13.31
CA ILE A 225 21.69 -16.59 -12.56
C ILE A 225 22.42 -15.39 -11.92
N LYS A 226 22.67 -14.32 -12.68
CA LYS A 226 23.30 -13.09 -12.17
C LYS A 226 22.48 -12.45 -11.05
N THR A 227 21.16 -12.37 -11.25
CA THR A 227 20.22 -11.84 -10.26
C THR A 227 20.24 -12.65 -8.97
N LEU A 228 20.14 -13.97 -9.06
CA LEU A 228 20.12 -14.85 -7.90
C LEU A 228 21.44 -14.83 -7.13
N LYS A 229 22.56 -14.62 -7.82
CA LYS A 229 23.85 -14.37 -7.19
C LYS A 229 23.78 -13.12 -6.31
N LYS A 230 23.35 -11.97 -6.86
CA LYS A 230 23.19 -10.72 -6.09
C LYS A 230 22.24 -10.88 -4.91
N ILE A 231 21.11 -11.56 -5.08
CA ILE A 231 20.15 -11.83 -4.00
C ILE A 231 20.77 -12.70 -2.91
N ALA A 232 21.55 -13.72 -3.28
CA ALA A 232 22.24 -14.59 -2.33
C ALA A 232 23.40 -13.88 -1.59
N GLU A 233 24.00 -12.87 -2.22
CA GLU A 233 25.03 -12.01 -1.64
C GLU A 233 24.45 -10.88 -0.79
N ALA A 234 23.17 -10.51 -0.93
CA ALA A 234 22.65 -9.33 -0.23
C ALA A 234 22.51 -9.57 1.28
N ASP A 235 23.09 -8.66 2.07
CA ASP A 235 22.82 -8.55 3.51
C ASP A 235 21.53 -7.72 3.72
N TYR A 236 21.31 -6.69 2.88
CA TYR A 236 20.08 -5.88 2.85
C TYR A 236 19.50 -5.82 1.43
N ILE A 237 18.19 -5.99 1.31
CA ILE A 237 17.45 -5.80 0.05
C ILE A 237 16.38 -4.74 0.27
N PHE A 238 16.42 -3.67 -0.53
CA PHE A 238 15.35 -2.70 -0.62
C PHE A 238 14.50 -2.99 -1.87
N LEU A 239 13.18 -2.97 -1.71
CA LEU A 239 12.17 -3.17 -2.75
C LEU A 239 11.34 -1.91 -2.92
N ASP A 240 10.86 -1.64 -4.13
CA ASP A 240 9.99 -0.48 -4.43
C ASP A 240 8.53 -0.86 -4.70
N ASP A 241 8.29 -2.13 -4.99
CA ASP A 241 6.97 -2.69 -5.26
C ASP A 241 6.95 -4.21 -4.95
N HIS A 242 5.87 -4.90 -5.31
CA HIS A 242 5.75 -6.34 -5.25
C HIS A 242 6.84 -7.02 -6.09
N SER A 243 7.60 -7.92 -5.45
CA SER A 243 8.61 -8.74 -6.11
C SER A 243 8.07 -10.14 -6.38
N GLN A 244 7.82 -10.47 -7.66
CA GLN A 244 7.45 -11.82 -8.06
C GLN A 244 8.49 -12.87 -7.68
N THR A 245 9.77 -12.47 -7.58
CA THR A 245 10.86 -13.35 -7.12
C THR A 245 10.58 -13.88 -5.72
N THR A 246 10.10 -13.02 -4.82
CA THR A 246 9.75 -13.39 -3.43
C THR A 246 8.50 -14.29 -3.32
N ASP A 247 7.68 -14.45 -4.37
CA ASP A 247 6.53 -15.37 -4.31
C ASP A 247 6.94 -16.84 -4.44
N TRP A 248 8.12 -17.14 -4.99
CA TRP A 248 8.56 -18.51 -5.22
C TRP A 248 9.95 -18.83 -4.68
N LEU A 249 10.74 -17.82 -4.34
CA LEU A 249 12.03 -17.96 -3.69
C LEU A 249 11.93 -17.45 -2.24
N THR A 250 12.31 -18.30 -1.29
CA THR A 250 12.51 -17.87 0.09
C THR A 250 13.93 -17.37 0.24
N ILE A 251 14.09 -16.08 0.51
CA ILE A 251 15.39 -15.45 0.73
C ILE A 251 15.77 -15.66 2.20
N LYS A 252 17.01 -16.10 2.46
CA LYS A 252 17.48 -16.50 3.78
C LYS A 252 18.44 -15.45 4.34
N ASN A 253 18.34 -15.18 5.65
CA ASN A 253 19.28 -14.37 6.42
C ASN A 253 19.61 -13.00 5.80
N THR A 254 18.58 -12.33 5.27
CA THR A 254 18.68 -11.01 4.64
C THR A 254 17.58 -10.14 5.22
N ILE A 255 17.88 -8.87 5.50
CA ILE A 255 16.85 -7.88 5.84
C ILE A 255 16.21 -7.38 4.55
N ILE A 256 14.91 -7.61 4.41
CA ILE A 256 14.14 -7.15 3.25
C ILE A 256 13.24 -6.01 3.67
N THR A 257 13.44 -4.84 3.06
CA THR A 257 12.69 -3.62 3.37
C THR A 257 11.88 -3.17 2.17
N GLN A 258 10.58 -2.96 2.38
CA GLN A 258 9.69 -2.40 1.38
C GLN A 258 9.67 -0.86 1.49
N LEU A 259 10.21 -0.18 0.48
CA LEU A 259 10.18 1.29 0.33
C LEU A 259 8.82 1.77 -0.21
N TRP A 260 8.14 0.92 -0.97
CA TRP A 260 6.85 1.18 -1.61
C TRP A 260 6.86 2.42 -2.52
N HIS A 261 5.71 2.71 -3.12
CA HIS A 261 5.53 3.86 -4.01
C HIS A 261 4.36 4.76 -3.63
N ALA A 262 3.39 4.31 -2.83
CA ALA A 262 2.23 5.11 -2.44
C ALA A 262 2.35 5.62 -0.99
N GLY A 263 2.52 6.93 -0.80
CA GLY A 263 2.64 7.53 0.54
C GLY A 263 1.32 7.61 1.32
N ALA A 264 0.20 7.89 0.65
CA ALA A 264 -1.11 8.02 1.30
C ALA A 264 -1.70 6.68 1.81
N GLY A 265 -1.29 5.55 1.24
CA GLY A 265 -1.84 4.24 1.59
C GLY A 265 -3.36 4.17 1.49
N PHE A 266 -3.98 4.75 0.44
CA PHE A 266 -5.44 4.87 0.36
C PHE A 266 -6.13 3.72 -0.41
N LYS A 267 -5.52 3.26 -1.51
CA LYS A 267 -6.08 2.21 -2.38
C LYS A 267 -5.85 0.82 -1.82
N SER A 268 -6.87 -0.04 -1.85
CA SER A 268 -6.71 -1.43 -1.41
C SER A 268 -5.76 -2.19 -2.34
N THR A 269 -4.63 -2.65 -1.81
CA THR A 269 -3.59 -3.44 -2.48
C THR A 269 -3.10 -4.60 -1.58
N GLY A 270 -2.36 -5.56 -2.12
CA GLY A 270 -1.84 -6.68 -1.33
C GLY A 270 -2.93 -7.41 -0.54
N TYR A 271 -2.68 -7.74 0.73
CA TYR A 271 -3.62 -8.49 1.58
C TYR A 271 -4.84 -7.68 2.05
N SER A 272 -4.83 -6.35 1.94
CA SER A 272 -6.04 -5.54 2.15
C SER A 272 -7.17 -5.87 1.15
N ARG A 273 -6.81 -6.50 0.02
CA ARG A 273 -7.72 -7.03 -1.00
C ARG A 273 -8.08 -8.51 -0.80
N PHE A 274 -7.72 -9.15 0.30
CA PHE A 274 -7.90 -10.60 0.42
C PHE A 274 -9.37 -11.01 0.22
N GLY A 275 -9.61 -11.91 -0.75
CA GLY A 275 -10.96 -12.31 -1.17
C GLY A 275 -11.57 -11.48 -2.31
N MET A 276 -10.88 -10.45 -2.79
CA MET A 276 -11.26 -9.65 -3.97
C MET A 276 -10.44 -10.07 -5.21
N PRO A 277 -10.83 -9.64 -6.43
CA PRO A 277 -10.00 -9.83 -7.61
C PRO A 277 -8.57 -9.32 -7.41
N ALA A 278 -7.61 -10.10 -7.92
CA ALA A 278 -6.17 -9.89 -7.76
C ALA A 278 -5.64 -9.99 -6.31
N SER A 279 -6.38 -10.60 -5.37
CA SER A 279 -5.87 -10.84 -4.02
C SER A 279 -4.63 -11.76 -4.02
N PRO A 280 -3.63 -11.52 -3.15
CA PRO A 280 -2.53 -12.45 -2.95
C PRO A 280 -3.00 -13.83 -2.46
N ALA A 281 -2.19 -14.86 -2.74
CA ALA A 281 -2.37 -16.15 -2.09
C ALA A 281 -1.99 -16.06 -0.60
N PRO A 282 -2.47 -16.96 0.28
CA PRO A 282 -2.11 -16.96 1.70
C PRO A 282 -0.60 -16.99 2.03
N TRP A 283 0.22 -17.39 1.06
CA TRP A 283 1.68 -17.54 1.15
C TRP A 283 2.46 -16.63 0.17
N SER A 284 1.99 -15.41 -0.09
CA SER A 284 2.70 -14.44 -0.96
C SER A 284 4.03 -13.95 -0.36
N GLY A 285 4.93 -13.53 -1.25
CA GLY A 285 6.24 -12.96 -0.95
C GLY A 285 6.23 -11.69 -0.10
N HIS A 286 5.11 -10.95 -0.01
CA HIS A 286 5.00 -9.81 0.90
C HIS A 286 5.31 -10.16 2.37
N ARG A 287 5.11 -11.42 2.77
CA ARG A 287 5.38 -11.90 4.14
C ARG A 287 6.86 -12.07 4.47
N GLN A 288 7.74 -11.94 3.47
CA GLN A 288 9.19 -12.03 3.68
C GLN A 288 9.81 -10.69 4.09
N TYR A 289 9.03 -9.60 4.09
CA TYR A 289 9.53 -8.29 4.46
C TYR A 289 9.85 -8.29 5.96
N THR A 290 11.10 -7.95 6.28
CA THR A 290 11.53 -7.66 7.64
C THR A 290 10.93 -6.34 8.10
N TYR A 291 10.99 -5.34 7.22
CA TYR A 291 10.45 -4.00 7.46
C TYR A 291 9.69 -3.48 6.24
N GLY A 292 8.84 -2.50 6.47
CA GLY A 292 8.40 -1.56 5.45
C GLY A 292 8.38 -0.15 6.00
N ILE A 293 8.29 0.86 5.13
CA ILE A 293 8.27 2.25 5.57
C ILE A 293 6.90 2.90 5.40
N ALA A 294 6.60 3.89 6.23
CA ALA A 294 5.40 4.72 6.13
C ALA A 294 5.72 6.18 6.44
N GLY A 295 4.79 7.08 6.09
CA GLY A 295 4.88 8.49 6.43
C GLY A 295 4.71 8.78 7.92
N SER A 296 3.85 8.00 8.59
CA SER A 296 3.49 8.19 9.99
C SER A 296 3.14 6.88 10.68
N LYS A 297 3.39 6.83 11.99
CA LYS A 297 2.95 5.75 12.89
C LYS A 297 1.43 5.61 12.90
N LYS A 298 0.68 6.70 12.72
CA LYS A 298 -0.80 6.70 12.70
C LYS A 298 -1.36 5.89 11.53
N ILE A 299 -0.71 5.91 10.36
CA ILE A 299 -1.17 5.20 9.15
C ILE A 299 -0.47 3.86 8.92
N ARG A 300 0.54 3.49 9.71
CA ARG A 300 1.36 2.29 9.49
C ARG A 300 0.58 0.99 9.41
N HIS A 301 -0.55 0.92 10.12
CA HIS A 301 -1.41 -0.26 10.18
C HIS A 301 -2.09 -0.57 8.83
N PHE A 302 -2.30 0.44 7.98
CA PHE A 302 -2.78 0.24 6.62
C PHE A 302 -1.73 -0.48 5.76
N PHE A 303 -0.47 -0.07 5.87
CA PHE A 303 0.65 -0.69 5.16
C PHE A 303 0.97 -2.10 5.68
N SER A 304 0.96 -2.28 7.00
CA SER A 304 1.18 -3.60 7.61
C SER A 304 0.13 -4.60 7.14
N GLU A 305 -1.12 -4.16 6.96
CA GLU A 305 -2.20 -4.95 6.39
C GLU A 305 -1.96 -5.28 4.92
N VAL A 306 -1.53 -4.33 4.09
CA VAL A 306 -1.20 -4.56 2.67
C VAL A 306 -0.13 -5.65 2.53
N TRP A 307 0.94 -5.59 3.34
CA TRP A 307 2.05 -6.54 3.24
C TRP A 307 1.82 -7.82 4.06
N GLY A 308 0.89 -7.79 5.02
CA GLY A 308 0.66 -8.86 5.97
C GLY A 308 1.85 -9.09 6.90
N ILE A 309 2.44 -8.00 7.38
CA ILE A 309 3.47 -7.94 8.43
C ILE A 309 2.91 -7.24 9.67
N ASN A 310 3.66 -7.20 10.78
CA ASN A 310 3.20 -6.56 12.01
C ASN A 310 3.35 -5.03 11.94
N ASP A 311 2.49 -4.29 12.66
CA ASP A 311 2.56 -2.82 12.73
C ASP A 311 3.93 -2.31 13.20
N SER A 312 4.58 -3.03 14.14
CA SER A 312 5.92 -2.69 14.63
C SER A 312 7.01 -2.84 13.58
N GLN A 313 6.77 -3.59 12.51
CA GLN A 313 7.70 -3.75 11.38
C GLN A 313 7.52 -2.65 10.33
N VAL A 314 6.50 -1.80 10.46
CA VAL A 314 6.31 -0.65 9.59
C VAL A 314 6.85 0.59 10.28
N LEU A 315 7.98 1.08 9.79
CA LEU A 315 8.75 2.16 10.39
C LEU A 315 8.32 3.52 9.81
N PRO A 316 8.03 4.53 10.65
CA PRO A 316 7.60 5.85 10.18
C PRO A 316 8.79 6.72 9.77
N THR A 317 9.53 6.32 8.73
CA THR A 317 10.73 7.03 8.27
C THR A 317 10.40 8.29 7.46
N GLY A 318 9.16 8.46 7.00
CA GLY A 318 8.89 9.30 5.84
C GLY A 318 9.23 8.56 4.53
N MET A 319 8.96 9.20 3.39
CA MET A 319 9.25 8.63 2.06
C MET A 319 10.55 9.22 1.53
N PRO A 320 11.55 8.41 1.12
CA PRO A 320 12.85 8.88 0.63
C PRO A 320 12.78 9.94 -0.47
N ARG A 321 11.84 9.82 -1.41
CA ARG A 321 11.66 10.82 -2.47
C ARG A 321 11.29 12.21 -1.97
N LEU A 322 10.84 12.34 -0.72
CA LEU A 322 10.52 13.64 -0.14
C LEU A 322 11.76 14.43 0.24
N ASP A 323 12.91 13.78 0.42
CA ASP A 323 14.15 14.47 0.75
C ASP A 323 14.55 15.45 -0.36
N GLU A 324 14.39 15.06 -1.63
CA GLU A 324 14.58 15.96 -2.79
C GLU A 324 13.37 16.91 -2.98
N TYR A 325 12.14 16.44 -2.75
CA TYR A 325 10.94 17.25 -2.94
C TYR A 325 10.83 18.44 -1.96
N LEU A 326 11.39 18.29 -0.76
CA LEU A 326 11.39 19.35 0.26
C LEU A 326 12.67 20.20 0.21
N ASP A 327 13.61 19.89 -0.68
CA ASP A 327 14.82 20.69 -0.90
C ASP A 327 14.49 22.01 -1.62
N ASP A 328 14.90 23.13 -1.01
CA ASP A 328 14.58 24.47 -1.50
C ASP A 328 15.24 24.78 -2.86
N ASP A 329 16.44 24.27 -3.10
CA ASP A 329 17.14 24.47 -4.37
C ASP A 329 16.49 23.68 -5.50
N HIS A 330 16.14 22.42 -5.24
CA HIS A 330 15.36 21.61 -6.18
C HIS A 330 14.04 22.31 -6.54
N LYS A 331 13.30 22.76 -5.52
CA LYS A 331 12.04 23.51 -5.71
C LYS A 331 12.24 24.75 -6.57
N ARG A 332 13.20 25.61 -6.24
CA ARG A 332 13.49 26.84 -6.98
C ARG A 332 13.83 26.54 -8.45
N ASN A 333 14.71 25.57 -8.69
CA ASN A 333 15.12 25.18 -10.03
C ASN A 333 13.97 24.56 -10.85
N ALA A 334 13.10 23.78 -10.20
CA ALA A 334 11.91 23.21 -10.83
C ALA A 334 10.91 24.30 -11.25
N MET A 335 10.62 25.26 -10.36
CA MET A 335 9.75 26.40 -10.66
C MET A 335 10.29 27.21 -11.84
N GLU A 336 11.57 27.57 -11.82
CA GLU A 336 12.22 28.32 -12.90
C GLU A 336 12.10 27.59 -14.24
N ARG A 337 12.41 26.29 -14.26
CA ARG A 337 12.29 25.45 -15.46
C ARG A 337 10.86 25.46 -16.02
N ILE A 338 9.84 25.32 -15.18
CA ILE A 338 8.44 25.28 -15.63
C ILE A 338 8.03 26.62 -16.21
N LEU A 339 8.27 27.71 -15.48
CA LEU A 339 7.82 29.05 -15.85
C LEU A 339 8.52 29.58 -17.11
N LEU A 340 9.80 29.25 -17.31
CA LEU A 340 10.53 29.61 -18.53
C LEU A 340 9.97 28.93 -19.79
N HIS A 341 9.55 27.67 -19.69
CA HIS A 341 9.05 26.89 -20.84
C HIS A 341 7.55 27.06 -21.07
N ASN A 342 6.82 27.65 -20.12
CA ASN A 342 5.36 27.83 -20.20
C ASN A 342 4.97 29.26 -19.82
N PRO A 343 5.27 30.27 -20.67
CA PRO A 343 5.06 31.69 -20.32
C PRO A 343 3.61 32.06 -20.01
N ILE A 344 2.64 31.26 -20.46
CA ILE A 344 1.24 31.39 -20.09
C ILE A 344 1.06 31.38 -18.57
N LEU A 345 1.79 30.53 -17.85
CA LEU A 345 1.67 30.37 -16.40
C LEU A 345 2.10 31.62 -15.62
N CYS A 346 2.85 32.52 -16.24
CA CYS A 346 3.28 33.79 -15.64
C CYS A 346 2.29 34.94 -15.89
N LYS A 347 1.24 34.74 -16.69
CA LYS A 347 0.30 35.80 -17.11
C LYS A 347 -0.92 35.91 -16.21
N GLN A 348 -1.09 34.98 -15.29
CA GLN A 348 -2.27 34.84 -14.44
C GLN A 348 -1.88 34.85 -12.97
N SER A 349 -2.80 35.33 -12.13
CA SER A 349 -2.60 35.40 -10.69
C SER A 349 -2.77 34.06 -9.98
N ARG A 350 -3.44 33.08 -10.60
CA ARG A 350 -3.73 31.76 -10.00
C ARG A 350 -3.51 30.59 -10.95
N ILE A 351 -2.82 29.56 -10.48
CA ILE A 351 -2.61 28.31 -11.24
C ILE A 351 -3.42 27.17 -10.59
N ILE A 352 -4.31 26.57 -11.37
CA ILE A 352 -5.12 25.42 -10.97
C ILE A 352 -4.56 24.17 -11.66
N LEU A 353 -4.22 23.13 -10.91
CA LEU A 353 -3.79 21.86 -11.47
C LEU A 353 -4.93 20.86 -11.44
N PHE A 354 -5.38 20.41 -12.60
CA PHE A 354 -6.34 19.34 -12.76
C PHE A 354 -5.62 18.02 -13.05
N ALA A 355 -5.56 17.13 -12.05
CA ALA A 355 -4.79 15.89 -12.11
C ALA A 355 -5.59 14.68 -11.60
N PRO A 356 -6.59 14.20 -12.35
CA PRO A 356 -7.40 13.05 -11.99
C PRO A 356 -6.67 11.72 -12.23
N THR A 357 -7.24 10.63 -11.70
CA THR A 357 -6.84 9.26 -12.06
C THR A 357 -7.42 8.83 -13.41
N TYR A 358 -6.85 7.78 -14.01
CA TYR A 358 -7.44 7.18 -15.21
C TYR A 358 -8.58 6.21 -14.86
N ARG A 359 -9.51 6.00 -15.79
CA ARG A 359 -10.58 5.00 -15.74
C ARG A 359 -10.31 3.84 -16.70
N GLY A 360 -10.92 2.69 -16.44
CA GLY A 360 -10.71 1.46 -17.20
C GLY A 360 -9.86 0.41 -16.49
N GLU A 361 -9.89 -0.82 -17.00
CA GLU A 361 -9.38 -1.99 -16.30
C GLU A 361 -7.84 -2.05 -16.22
N ASN A 362 -7.16 -1.59 -17.27
CA ASN A 362 -5.71 -1.70 -17.42
C ASN A 362 -5.16 -0.59 -18.33
N LYS A 363 -3.82 -0.51 -18.46
CA LYS A 363 -3.12 0.49 -19.28
C LYS A 363 -3.66 0.60 -20.72
N LYS A 364 -4.11 -0.50 -21.33
CA LYS A 364 -4.58 -0.52 -22.73
C LYS A 364 -5.96 0.12 -22.89
N HIS A 365 -6.78 0.10 -21.85
CA HIS A 365 -8.14 0.63 -21.84
C HIS A 365 -8.26 1.84 -20.91
N ALA A 366 -7.14 2.54 -20.67
CA ALA A 366 -7.11 3.69 -19.79
C ALA A 366 -7.65 4.93 -20.52
N TYR A 367 -8.62 5.61 -19.92
CA TYR A 367 -9.24 6.83 -20.47
C TYR A 367 -9.63 7.80 -19.35
N TYR A 368 -10.08 9.00 -19.73
CA TYR A 368 -10.75 9.94 -18.85
C TYR A 368 -12.05 10.45 -19.52
N PRO A 369 -13.21 10.45 -18.84
CA PRO A 369 -14.47 10.91 -19.42
C PRO A 369 -14.53 12.44 -19.45
N TYR A 370 -14.01 13.05 -20.52
CA TYR A 370 -13.99 14.50 -20.68
C TYR A 370 -15.39 15.14 -20.79
N ASP A 371 -16.42 14.35 -21.08
CA ASP A 371 -17.83 14.75 -21.07
C ASP A 371 -18.35 15.12 -19.67
N MET A 372 -17.59 14.75 -18.62
CA MET A 372 -17.84 15.24 -17.26
C MET A 372 -17.41 16.69 -17.03
N LEU A 373 -16.75 17.32 -18.02
CA LEU A 373 -16.27 18.69 -17.96
C LEU A 373 -16.97 19.55 -19.02
N ASP A 374 -17.23 20.80 -18.68
CA ASP A 374 -17.69 21.85 -19.60
C ASP A 374 -16.55 22.85 -19.82
N PHE A 375 -15.89 22.76 -20.97
CA PHE A 375 -14.72 23.58 -21.29
C PHE A 375 -15.06 25.07 -21.45
N ASP A 376 -16.28 25.41 -21.87
CA ASP A 376 -16.74 26.80 -21.98
C ASP A 376 -16.88 27.41 -20.59
N LYS A 377 -17.48 26.66 -19.64
CA LYS A 377 -17.57 27.07 -18.24
C LYS A 377 -16.20 27.13 -17.55
N LEU A 378 -15.29 26.19 -17.83
CA LEU A 378 -13.92 26.26 -17.30
C LEU A 378 -13.17 27.48 -17.83
N TYR A 379 -13.30 27.78 -19.12
CA TYR A 379 -12.70 28.97 -19.71
C TYR A 379 -13.24 30.25 -19.09
N LYS A 380 -14.57 30.36 -18.95
CA LYS A 380 -15.23 31.49 -18.29
C LYS A 380 -14.80 31.64 -16.83
N LEU A 381 -14.71 30.53 -16.09
CA LEU A 381 -14.18 30.49 -14.73
C LEU A 381 -12.76 31.06 -14.67
N CYS A 382 -11.87 30.66 -15.57
CA CYS A 382 -10.50 31.17 -15.63
C CYS A 382 -10.45 32.67 -15.93
N GLN A 383 -11.35 33.19 -16.78
CA GLN A 383 -11.45 34.62 -17.04
C GLN A 383 -11.92 35.39 -15.81
N ASP A 384 -12.95 34.90 -15.15
CA ASP A 384 -13.59 35.59 -14.01
C ASP A 384 -12.72 35.56 -12.74
N THR A 385 -11.87 34.54 -12.60
CA THR A 385 -10.98 34.35 -11.44
C THR A 385 -9.51 34.71 -11.72
N ASP A 386 -9.21 35.19 -12.94
CA ASP A 386 -7.85 35.38 -13.44
C ASP A 386 -6.92 34.17 -13.21
N SER A 387 -7.44 32.98 -13.53
CA SER A 387 -6.74 31.70 -13.37
C SER A 387 -6.25 31.13 -14.70
N VAL A 388 -5.33 30.17 -14.61
CA VAL A 388 -4.98 29.21 -15.66
C VAL A 388 -5.17 27.79 -15.13
N ILE A 389 -5.75 26.88 -15.93
CA ILE A 389 -5.88 25.45 -15.59
C ILE A 389 -4.84 24.64 -16.36
N ILE A 390 -4.00 23.92 -15.63
CA ILE A 390 -3.10 22.90 -16.15
C ILE A 390 -3.78 21.54 -16.05
N PHE A 391 -3.92 20.83 -17.17
CA PHE A 391 -4.33 19.43 -17.18
C PHE A 391 -3.10 18.53 -17.14
N LYS A 392 -3.03 17.65 -16.14
CA LYS A 392 -1.97 16.64 -16.01
C LYS A 392 -2.59 15.26 -15.97
N MET A 393 -2.83 14.69 -17.14
CA MET A 393 -3.41 13.35 -17.26
C MET A 393 -2.38 12.27 -16.93
N HIS A 394 -2.90 11.11 -16.53
CA HIS A 394 -2.07 9.93 -16.28
C HIS A 394 -1.38 9.49 -17.58
N PRO A 395 -0.09 9.07 -17.57
CA PRO A 395 0.63 8.60 -18.77
C PRO A 395 0.05 7.37 -19.50
N PHE A 396 -1.09 6.85 -19.02
CA PHE A 396 -1.80 5.74 -19.66
C PHE A 396 -2.95 6.23 -20.54
N ILE A 397 -3.40 7.48 -20.34
CA ILE A 397 -4.38 8.12 -21.20
C ILE A 397 -3.65 8.58 -22.45
N SER A 398 -3.97 7.98 -23.59
CA SER A 398 -3.35 8.31 -24.89
C SER A 398 -4.04 9.46 -25.60
N GLU A 399 -5.27 9.78 -25.21
CA GLU A 399 -6.06 10.83 -25.82
C GLU A 399 -5.67 12.19 -25.22
N PRO A 400 -5.32 13.19 -26.05
CA PRO A 400 -5.02 14.52 -25.57
C PRO A 400 -6.28 15.16 -24.97
N VAL A 401 -6.09 16.15 -24.10
CA VAL A 401 -7.21 16.90 -23.55
C VAL A 401 -7.88 17.69 -24.69
N PRO A 402 -9.21 17.61 -24.89
CA PRO A 402 -9.91 18.24 -26.01
C PRO A 402 -10.12 19.74 -25.78
N ILE A 403 -9.03 20.51 -25.61
CA ILE A 403 -9.05 21.95 -25.37
C ILE A 403 -9.28 22.69 -26.71
N PRO A 404 -10.36 23.49 -26.84
CA PRO A 404 -10.56 24.39 -27.99
C PRO A 404 -9.40 25.37 -28.17
N GLU A 405 -9.08 25.71 -29.43
CA GLU A 405 -7.91 26.55 -29.75
C GLU A 405 -8.01 27.93 -29.09
N GLU A 406 -9.21 28.50 -29.07
CA GLU A 406 -9.52 29.78 -28.46
C GLU A 406 -9.35 29.81 -26.94
N TYR A 407 -9.26 28.65 -26.26
CA TYR A 407 -9.13 28.56 -24.80
C TYR A 407 -7.69 28.36 -24.33
N LYS A 408 -6.74 28.21 -25.26
CA LYS A 408 -5.33 27.93 -24.95
C LYS A 408 -4.58 29.07 -24.24
N ASP A 409 -5.19 30.24 -24.08
CA ASP A 409 -4.65 31.32 -23.25
C ASP A 409 -4.98 31.16 -21.75
N ARG A 410 -5.83 30.19 -21.40
CA ARG A 410 -6.24 29.88 -20.01
C ARG A 410 -6.26 28.39 -19.66
N LEU A 411 -6.33 27.50 -20.65
CA LEU A 411 -6.37 26.05 -20.47
C LEU A 411 -5.15 25.43 -21.17
N THR A 412 -4.34 24.65 -20.46
CA THR A 412 -3.13 24.04 -21.02
C THR A 412 -3.01 22.57 -20.67
N ASP A 413 -2.65 21.74 -21.65
CA ASP A 413 -2.34 20.33 -21.44
C ASP A 413 -0.84 20.17 -21.18
N MET A 414 -0.49 19.67 -19.99
CA MET A 414 0.88 19.34 -19.60
C MET A 414 1.02 17.85 -19.24
N SER A 415 0.18 17.00 -19.84
CA SER A 415 0.19 15.55 -19.60
C SER A 415 1.55 14.90 -19.89
N ASP A 416 2.33 15.45 -20.82
CA ASP A 416 3.68 14.98 -21.15
C ASP A 416 4.78 15.47 -20.19
N TYR A 417 4.46 16.38 -19.26
CA TYR A 417 5.44 16.81 -18.25
C TYR A 417 5.84 15.62 -17.37
N PRO A 418 7.14 15.32 -17.20
CA PRO A 418 7.59 14.04 -16.65
C PRO A 418 7.29 13.87 -15.16
N ASN A 419 7.48 14.92 -14.36
CA ASN A 419 7.29 14.86 -12.92
C ASN A 419 6.15 15.77 -12.47
N ILE A 420 5.04 15.17 -12.03
CA ILE A 420 3.90 15.93 -11.49
C ILE A 420 4.27 16.71 -10.23
N ASN A 421 5.23 16.23 -9.43
CA ASN A 421 5.60 16.88 -8.17
C ASN A 421 6.16 18.29 -8.41
N ASP A 422 6.86 18.52 -9.52
CA ASP A 422 7.38 19.84 -9.86
C ASP A 422 6.25 20.85 -10.11
N LEU A 423 5.13 20.39 -10.68
CA LEU A 423 3.97 21.23 -10.95
C LEU A 423 3.31 21.70 -9.64
N PHE A 424 3.46 20.96 -8.54
CA PHE A 424 2.90 21.35 -7.24
C PHE A 424 3.49 22.66 -6.71
N TYR A 425 4.76 22.94 -6.99
CA TYR A 425 5.41 24.16 -6.50
C TYR A 425 4.80 25.45 -7.06
N ILE A 426 4.24 25.39 -8.27
CA ILE A 426 3.58 26.53 -8.91
C ILE A 426 2.05 26.50 -8.78
N THR A 427 1.47 25.40 -8.30
CA THR A 427 0.01 25.20 -8.26
C THR A 427 -0.57 25.87 -7.03
N ASP A 428 -1.67 26.63 -7.17
CA ASP A 428 -2.41 27.27 -6.09
C ASP A 428 -3.63 26.47 -5.62
N LEU A 429 -4.23 25.69 -6.51
CA LEU A 429 -5.33 24.77 -6.21
C LEU A 429 -5.13 23.46 -6.96
N LEU A 430 -5.12 22.33 -6.25
CA LEU A 430 -5.16 21.01 -6.88
C LEU A 430 -6.60 20.51 -6.97
N ILE A 431 -7.06 20.21 -8.18
CA ILE A 431 -8.28 19.47 -8.44
C ILE A 431 -7.89 18.03 -8.80
N THR A 432 -8.35 17.07 -8.00
CA THR A 432 -8.05 15.65 -8.20
C THR A 432 -9.22 14.77 -7.77
N ASP A 433 -9.03 13.45 -7.79
CA ASP A 433 -10.00 12.47 -7.35
C ASP A 433 -9.36 11.47 -6.37
N TYR A 434 -9.16 10.22 -6.77
CA TYR A 434 -8.63 9.13 -5.97
C TYR A 434 -7.11 8.96 -6.16
N SER A 435 -6.42 10.05 -6.50
CA SER A 435 -4.98 10.03 -6.75
C SER A 435 -4.18 10.04 -5.45
N SER A 436 -3.01 9.42 -5.46
CA SER A 436 -2.08 9.48 -4.31
C SER A 436 -1.28 10.78 -4.27
N ASN A 437 -1.36 11.62 -5.31
CA ASN A 437 -0.68 12.92 -5.38
C ASN A 437 -1.05 13.88 -4.24
N ILE A 438 -2.18 13.65 -3.58
CA ILE A 438 -2.63 14.39 -2.40
C ILE A 438 -1.61 14.33 -1.26
N TYR A 439 -0.80 13.26 -1.22
CA TYR A 439 0.19 13.07 -0.18
C TYR A 439 1.28 14.14 -0.29
N GLU A 440 1.98 14.20 -1.44
CA GLU A 440 2.99 15.22 -1.70
C GLU A 440 2.40 16.63 -1.75
N PHE A 441 1.25 16.82 -2.39
CA PHE A 441 0.65 18.14 -2.52
C PHE A 441 0.21 18.72 -1.17
N SER A 442 -0.23 17.89 -0.21
CA SER A 442 -0.58 18.36 1.13
C SER A 442 0.56 19.13 1.81
N LEU A 443 1.82 18.77 1.52
CA LEU A 443 2.99 19.46 2.07
C LEU A 443 3.20 20.86 1.49
N MET A 444 2.59 21.20 0.35
CA MET A 444 2.54 22.57 -0.15
C MET A 444 1.64 23.46 0.72
N LYS A 445 0.81 22.87 1.61
CA LYS A 445 -0.16 23.56 2.46
C LYS A 445 -1.10 24.45 1.66
N LYS A 446 -1.57 23.95 0.53
CA LYS A 446 -2.47 24.63 -0.41
C LYS A 446 -3.81 23.89 -0.54
N PRO A 447 -4.90 24.57 -0.93
CA PRO A 447 -6.22 23.97 -1.04
C PRO A 447 -6.29 22.86 -2.10
N MET A 448 -7.14 21.87 -1.82
CA MET A 448 -7.46 20.75 -2.70
C MET A 448 -8.96 20.64 -2.88
N LEU A 449 -9.40 20.29 -4.08
CA LEU A 449 -10.79 20.01 -4.42
C LEU A 449 -10.90 18.62 -5.06
N PHE A 450 -11.82 17.81 -4.54
CA PHE A 450 -11.97 16.41 -4.92
C PHE A 450 -13.18 16.22 -5.83
N PHE A 451 -12.96 16.20 -7.14
CA PHE A 451 -14.01 15.94 -8.14
C PHE A 451 -14.25 14.44 -8.30
N ALA A 452 -15.07 13.89 -7.41
CA ALA A 452 -15.32 12.46 -7.26
C ALA A 452 -16.70 12.04 -7.82
N TYR A 453 -16.97 12.42 -9.08
CA TYR A 453 -18.25 12.19 -9.75
C TYR A 453 -18.72 10.73 -9.81
N ASP A 454 -17.77 9.79 -9.73
CA ASP A 454 -17.99 8.34 -9.84
C ASP A 454 -17.63 7.56 -8.56
N ILE A 455 -17.66 8.21 -7.38
CA ILE A 455 -17.16 7.64 -6.12
C ILE A 455 -17.76 6.27 -5.80
N LYS A 456 -19.06 6.08 -6.06
CA LYS A 456 -19.77 4.81 -5.79
C LYS A 456 -19.23 3.68 -6.64
N ASP A 457 -18.98 3.93 -7.92
CA ASP A 457 -18.48 2.93 -8.87
C ASP A 457 -16.99 2.66 -8.63
N TYR A 458 -16.20 3.72 -8.41
CA TYR A 458 -14.78 3.59 -8.11
C TYR A 458 -14.53 2.77 -6.82
N MET A 459 -15.30 3.03 -5.76
CA MET A 459 -15.25 2.27 -4.51
C MET A 459 -15.51 0.79 -4.73
N LYS A 460 -16.49 0.45 -5.58
CA LYS A 460 -16.88 -0.93 -5.86
C LYS A 460 -15.79 -1.68 -6.65
N GLU A 461 -15.14 -1.02 -7.60
CA GLU A 461 -14.15 -1.64 -8.48
C GLU A 461 -12.75 -1.73 -7.85
N ARG A 462 -12.25 -0.59 -7.36
CA ARG A 462 -10.87 -0.45 -6.88
C ARG A 462 -10.76 -0.78 -5.40
N GLY A 463 -11.80 -0.49 -4.61
CA GLY A 463 -11.80 -0.67 -3.17
C GLY A 463 -10.91 0.35 -2.46
N PHE A 464 -11.42 0.87 -1.35
CA PHE A 464 -10.64 1.62 -0.39
C PHE A 464 -10.59 0.86 0.92
N HIS A 465 -9.43 0.90 1.57
CA HIS A 465 -9.26 0.36 2.92
C HIS A 465 -9.29 1.45 3.99
N ARG A 466 -9.36 2.72 3.54
CA ARG A 466 -9.69 3.92 4.32
C ARG A 466 -11.00 4.47 3.77
N ASP A 467 -11.85 5.06 4.60
CA ASP A 467 -13.02 5.77 4.10
C ASP A 467 -12.56 7.02 3.33
N TYR A 468 -12.90 7.13 2.05
CA TYR A 468 -12.53 8.28 1.23
C TYR A 468 -12.97 9.61 1.84
N ARG A 469 -14.22 9.67 2.33
CA ARG A 469 -14.84 10.95 2.74
C ARG A 469 -14.18 11.58 3.95
N THR A 470 -13.56 10.76 4.79
CA THR A 470 -12.92 11.20 6.03
C THR A 470 -11.40 11.21 5.93
N ASN A 471 -10.81 10.85 4.79
CA ASN A 471 -9.35 10.69 4.65
C ASN A 471 -8.75 11.51 3.50
N VAL A 472 -9.50 12.44 2.91
CA VAL A 472 -8.98 13.38 1.92
C VAL A 472 -8.91 14.81 2.46
N PRO A 473 -7.82 15.55 2.17
CA PRO A 473 -7.57 16.90 2.68
C PRO A 473 -8.29 18.01 1.89
N GLY A 474 -9.60 17.92 1.73
CA GLY A 474 -10.39 18.97 1.08
C GLY A 474 -11.82 18.58 0.75
N LYS A 475 -12.56 19.54 0.18
CA LYS A 475 -13.98 19.38 -0.17
C LYS A 475 -14.16 18.34 -1.27
N ILE A 476 -15.14 17.46 -1.09
CA ILE A 476 -15.56 16.49 -2.11
C ILE A 476 -16.80 17.01 -2.82
N VAL A 477 -16.74 17.03 -4.15
CA VAL A 477 -17.84 17.40 -5.03
C VAL A 477 -18.09 16.28 -6.04
N GLU A 478 -19.37 15.98 -6.30
CA GLU A 478 -19.79 14.88 -7.18
C GLU A 478 -20.35 15.38 -8.52
N SER A 479 -20.43 16.71 -8.72
CA SER A 479 -20.89 17.32 -9.96
C SER A 479 -19.94 18.43 -10.43
N PHE A 480 -19.93 18.67 -11.74
CA PHE A 480 -19.13 19.74 -12.33
C PHE A 480 -19.57 21.13 -11.85
N ASP A 481 -20.89 21.36 -11.71
CA ASP A 481 -21.40 22.64 -11.23
C ASP A 481 -21.01 22.89 -9.76
N ASP A 482 -21.02 21.86 -8.91
CA ASP A 482 -20.54 21.97 -7.52
C ASP A 482 -19.04 22.28 -7.47
N MET A 483 -18.25 21.71 -8.38
CA MET A 483 -16.83 22.01 -8.52
C MET A 483 -16.61 23.48 -8.89
N VAL A 484 -17.30 24.00 -9.90
CA VAL A 484 -17.23 25.40 -10.32
C VAL A 484 -17.67 26.34 -9.19
N ASN A 485 -18.78 26.01 -8.52
CA ASN A 485 -19.28 26.79 -7.38
C ASN A 485 -18.29 26.82 -6.21
N ALA A 486 -17.64 25.70 -5.90
CA ALA A 486 -16.60 25.64 -4.88
C ALA A 486 -15.41 26.54 -5.22
N ILE A 487 -15.02 26.64 -6.50
CA ILE A 487 -13.93 27.53 -6.93
C ILE A 487 -14.33 29.00 -6.78
N TYR A 488 -15.54 29.39 -7.20
CA TYR A 488 -16.02 30.77 -7.05
C TYR A 488 -16.21 31.21 -5.59
N SER A 489 -16.67 30.30 -4.73
CA SER A 489 -16.91 30.58 -3.31
C SER A 489 -15.68 30.37 -2.42
N GLU A 490 -14.59 29.87 -2.99
CA GLU A 490 -13.38 29.44 -2.28
C GLU A 490 -13.64 28.44 -1.13
N ASP A 491 -14.73 27.69 -1.23
CA ASP A 491 -15.08 26.65 -0.27
C ASP A 491 -14.36 25.34 -0.61
N PHE A 492 -13.16 25.18 -0.06
CA PHE A 492 -12.30 24.02 -0.27
C PHE A 492 -12.18 23.12 0.98
N GLU A 493 -12.83 23.47 2.09
CA GLU A 493 -12.61 22.82 3.40
C GLU A 493 -11.11 22.72 3.76
N TYR A 494 -10.37 23.82 3.55
CA TYR A 494 -8.90 23.88 3.66
C TYR A 494 -8.36 23.41 5.02
N ASP A 495 -9.14 23.59 6.08
CA ASP A 495 -8.81 23.19 7.46
C ASP A 495 -8.40 21.70 7.55
N LYS A 496 -8.95 20.85 6.67
CA LYS A 496 -8.64 19.41 6.58
C LYS A 496 -7.19 19.13 6.18
N VAL A 497 -6.50 20.07 5.53
CA VAL A 497 -5.10 19.90 5.10
C VAL A 497 -4.18 19.71 6.30
N ALA A 498 -4.36 20.50 7.36
CA ALA A 498 -3.54 20.42 8.55
C ALA A 498 -3.71 19.07 9.27
N GLU A 499 -4.96 18.63 9.45
CA GLU A 499 -5.28 17.32 10.03
C GLU A 499 -4.68 16.18 9.19
N TYR A 500 -4.75 16.27 7.86
CA TYR A 500 -4.17 15.26 7.00
C TYR A 500 -2.64 15.20 7.14
N ILE A 501 -1.95 16.34 7.20
CA ILE A 501 -0.50 16.36 7.41
C ILE A 501 -0.16 15.69 8.75
N GLU A 502 -0.84 16.09 9.83
CA GLU A 502 -0.62 15.55 11.18
C GLU A 502 -0.87 14.04 11.28
N ASN A 503 -1.79 13.52 10.46
CA ASN A 503 -2.13 12.11 10.45
C ASN A 503 -1.25 11.26 9.53
N ASN A 504 -0.66 11.84 8.49
CA ASN A 504 0.06 11.09 7.46
C ASN A 504 1.58 11.29 7.52
N PHE A 505 2.09 12.27 8.27
CA PHE A 505 3.51 12.58 8.39
C PHE A 505 3.92 12.71 9.86
N ASP A 506 4.81 11.83 10.33
CA ASP A 506 5.50 12.03 11.62
C ASP A 506 6.67 13.03 11.46
N TYR A 507 7.24 13.11 10.25
CA TYR A 507 8.34 14.01 9.90
C TYR A 507 8.02 14.70 8.57
N VAL A 508 8.22 16.02 8.54
CA VAL A 508 8.19 16.85 7.33
C VAL A 508 9.56 17.51 7.22
N ASP A 509 10.55 16.73 6.78
CA ASP A 509 11.96 17.09 6.68
C ASP A 509 12.63 16.34 5.53
N THR A 510 13.93 16.57 5.34
CA THR A 510 14.75 15.95 4.30
C THR A 510 15.64 14.82 4.81
N HIS A 511 15.19 14.09 5.84
CA HIS A 511 15.99 13.07 6.54
C HIS A 511 15.38 11.66 6.49
N ALA A 512 14.50 11.37 5.52
CA ALA A 512 13.89 10.05 5.41
C ALA A 512 14.91 8.96 5.08
N CYS A 513 15.86 9.25 4.18
CA CYS A 513 16.95 8.34 3.88
C CYS A 513 17.87 8.10 5.08
N ASP A 514 18.17 9.15 5.86
CA ASP A 514 18.99 9.04 7.08
C ASP A 514 18.34 8.09 8.10
N ARG A 515 17.04 8.25 8.35
CA ARG A 515 16.30 7.35 9.25
C ARG A 515 16.30 5.91 8.77
N ILE A 516 16.21 5.66 7.46
CA ILE A 516 16.34 4.30 6.91
C ILE A 516 17.73 3.73 7.22
N ILE A 517 18.79 4.50 6.99
CA ILE A 517 20.17 4.04 7.24
C ILE A 517 20.36 3.76 8.74
N GLU A 518 19.92 4.67 9.61
CA GLU A 518 20.03 4.49 11.06
C GLU A 518 19.22 3.31 11.59
N TRP A 519 17.93 3.25 11.27
CA TRP A 519 17.03 2.29 11.88
C TRP A 519 17.18 0.90 11.29
N ILE A 520 17.40 0.80 9.97
CA ILE A 520 17.41 -0.48 9.27
C ILE A 520 18.82 -1.02 9.09
N ILE A 521 19.78 -0.20 8.64
CA ILE A 521 21.14 -0.69 8.36
C ILE A 521 21.97 -0.72 9.65
N ARG A 522 21.97 0.37 10.43
CA ARG A 522 22.72 0.48 11.69
C ARG A 522 21.99 -0.18 12.87
N GLY A 523 20.72 -0.53 12.71
CA GLY A 523 19.93 -1.29 13.71
C GLY A 523 19.39 -0.45 14.87
N ASN A 524 19.44 0.88 14.76
CA ASN A 524 18.99 1.82 15.80
C ASN A 524 17.47 2.04 15.71
N LEU A 525 16.67 0.99 15.87
CA LEU A 525 15.21 1.05 15.69
C LEU A 525 14.56 2.10 16.63
N PRO A 526 13.51 2.81 16.17
CA PRO A 526 12.76 3.75 16.99
C PRO A 526 11.92 2.99 18.04
N TYR A 527 11.81 3.56 19.24
CA TYR A 527 11.05 2.99 20.37
C TYR A 527 9.52 2.98 20.16
#